data_AF-A0A529NKI1-F1
#
_entry.id   AF-A0A529NKI1-F1
#
_cell.length_a   1.000
_cell.length_b   1.000
_cell.length_c   1.000
_cell.angle_alpha   90.00
_cell.angle_beta   90.00
_cell.angle_gamma   90.00
#
_symmetry.space_group_name_H-M   'P 1'
#
loop_
_entity.id
_entity.type
_entity.pdbx_description
1 polymer ?
#
loop_
_entity_poly.entity_id
_entity_poly.type
_entity_poly.pdbx_seq_one_letter_code
_entity_poly.pdbx_strand_id
1 'polypeptide(L)'
;GRRSFDSLNEQEILALAISSEEDDGRIYRAYADGLAQDFPQSAKVFEAMAEEEDGHRDSLIEVYRKRFGERIPLIRREHVRG
;
A
#
# COMPACT_ATOMS: atom_id res chain seq x y z
N GLY A 1 -18.76 10.39 3.48
CA GLY A 1 -18.02 11.47 2.78
C GLY A 1 -16.53 11.29 3.04
N ARG A 2 -15.66 11.74 2.14
CA ARG A 2 -14.19 11.61 2.31
C ARG A 2 -13.69 12.55 3.41
N ARG A 3 -12.81 12.06 4.29
CA ARG A 3 -12.07 12.86 5.29
C ARG A 3 -10.92 13.60 4.61
N SER A 4 -10.55 14.78 5.08
CA SER A 4 -9.40 15.48 4.52
C SER A 4 -8.09 14.93 5.09
N PHE A 5 -7.01 14.93 4.31
CA PHE A 5 -5.71 14.39 4.74
C PHE A 5 -5.17 15.10 5.99
N ASP A 6 -5.34 16.43 6.07
CA ASP A 6 -4.98 17.27 7.23
C ASP A 6 -5.78 16.96 8.50
N SER A 7 -6.90 16.23 8.39
CA SER A 7 -7.70 15.77 9.53
C SER A 7 -7.25 14.43 10.12
N LEU A 8 -6.20 13.82 9.57
CA LEU A 8 -5.64 12.55 10.04
C LEU A 8 -4.57 12.79 11.11
N ASN A 9 -4.60 12.01 12.18
CA ASN A 9 -3.49 11.98 13.13
C ASN A 9 -2.33 11.11 12.62
N GLU A 10 -1.18 11.12 13.31
CA GLU A 10 0.01 10.34 12.88
C GLU A 10 -0.26 8.82 12.75
N GLN A 11 -1.07 8.26 13.65
CA GLN A 11 -1.43 6.84 13.62
C GLN A 11 -2.27 6.53 12.37
N GLU A 12 -3.19 7.41 12.00
CA GLU A 12 -4.04 7.29 10.82
C GLU A 12 -3.26 7.53 9.51
N ILE A 13 -2.32 8.47 9.50
CA ILE A 13 -1.42 8.70 8.35
C ILE A 13 -0.57 7.45 8.09
N LEU A 14 0.00 6.85 9.14
CA LEU A 14 0.82 5.66 8.99
C LEU A 14 -0.03 4.44 8.59
N ALA A 15 -1.23 4.29 9.14
CA ALA A 15 -2.16 3.25 8.71
C ALA A 15 -2.60 3.43 7.25
N LEU A 16 -2.81 4.68 6.82
CA LEU A 16 -3.11 5.01 5.42
C LEU A 16 -1.94 4.62 4.52
N ALA A 17 -0.69 4.93 4.89
CA ALA A 17 0.49 4.52 4.14
C ALA A 17 0.59 2.98 4.04
N ILE A 18 0.34 2.23 5.11
CA ILE A 18 0.35 0.75 5.05
C ILE A 18 -0.71 0.21 4.09
N SER A 19 -1.94 0.73 4.17
CA SER A 19 -3.02 0.31 3.25
C SER A 19 -2.73 0.69 1.79
N SER A 20 -1.99 1.79 1.62
CA SER A 20 -1.58 2.33 0.33
C SER A 20 -0.61 1.41 -0.39
N GLU A 21 0.45 0.95 0.29
CA GLU A 21 1.40 -0.01 -0.31
C GLU A 21 0.74 -1.37 -0.57
N GLU A 22 -0.17 -1.81 0.30
CA GLU A 22 -0.93 -3.04 0.05
C GLU A 22 -1.78 -2.95 -1.23
N ASP A 23 -2.49 -1.85 -1.43
CA ASP A 23 -3.31 -1.65 -2.62
C ASP A 23 -2.43 -1.50 -3.88
N ASP A 24 -1.30 -0.81 -3.81
CA ASP A 24 -0.35 -0.67 -4.92
C ASP A 24 0.28 -2.02 -5.31
N GLY A 25 0.73 -2.81 -4.34
CA GLY A 25 1.25 -4.16 -4.59
C GLY A 25 0.18 -5.10 -5.21
N ARG A 26 -1.10 -4.96 -4.84
CA ARG A 26 -2.20 -5.69 -5.49
C ARG A 26 -2.41 -5.24 -6.95
N ILE A 27 -2.33 -3.94 -7.21
CA ILE A 27 -2.47 -3.37 -8.56
C ILE A 27 -1.33 -3.83 -9.46
N TYR A 28 -0.09 -3.80 -8.98
CA TYR A 28 1.06 -4.26 -9.76
C TYR A 28 0.99 -5.75 -10.08
N ARG A 29 0.60 -6.60 -9.12
CA ARG A 29 0.36 -8.03 -9.39
C ARG A 29 -0.71 -8.26 -10.46
N ALA A 30 -1.81 -7.51 -10.41
CA ALA A 30 -2.84 -7.60 -11.44
C ALA A 30 -2.32 -7.22 -12.84
N TYR A 31 -1.44 -6.21 -12.95
CA TYR A 31 -0.78 -5.89 -14.22
C TYR A 31 0.22 -6.96 -14.66
N ALA A 32 1.00 -7.53 -13.74
CA ALA A 32 1.92 -8.62 -14.05
C ALA A 32 1.16 -9.83 -14.63
N ASP A 33 0.08 -10.25 -13.97
CA ASP A 33 -0.76 -11.35 -14.41
C ASP A 33 -1.39 -11.09 -15.80
N GLY A 34 -1.88 -9.87 -16.02
CA GLY A 34 -2.48 -9.46 -17.29
C GLY A 34 -1.49 -9.40 -18.45
N LEU A 35 -0.19 -9.23 -18.18
CA LEU A 35 0.86 -9.10 -19.19
C LEU A 35 1.70 -10.37 -19.38
N ALA A 36 1.57 -11.38 -18.50
CA ALA A 36 2.48 -12.52 -18.43
C ALA A 36 2.59 -13.32 -19.74
N GLN A 37 1.51 -13.42 -20.52
CA GLN A 37 1.49 -14.19 -21.77
C GLN A 37 2.09 -13.41 -22.95
N ASP A 38 1.64 -12.18 -23.16
CA ASP A 38 1.98 -11.40 -24.36
C ASP A 38 3.27 -10.58 -24.17
N PHE A 39 3.57 -10.17 -22.93
CA PHE A 39 4.68 -9.28 -22.60
C PHE A 39 5.41 -9.71 -21.31
N PRO A 40 6.06 -10.89 -21.30
CA PRO A 40 6.64 -11.47 -20.08
C PRO A 40 7.75 -10.60 -19.45
N GLN A 41 8.49 -9.81 -20.23
CA GLN A 41 9.47 -8.87 -19.68
C GLN A 41 8.79 -7.71 -18.95
N SER A 42 7.68 -7.18 -19.49
CA SER A 42 6.90 -6.14 -18.82
C SER A 42 6.25 -6.66 -17.56
N ALA A 43 5.74 -7.90 -17.58
CA ALA A 43 5.17 -8.55 -16.40
C ALA A 43 6.18 -8.63 -15.25
N LYS A 44 7.44 -8.99 -15.53
CA LYS A 44 8.52 -9.04 -14.52
C LYS A 44 8.81 -7.68 -13.87
N VAL A 45 8.65 -6.58 -14.61
CA VAL A 45 8.83 -5.24 -14.03
C VAL A 45 7.75 -4.98 -12.99
N PHE A 46 6.49 -5.30 -13.29
CA PHE A 46 5.39 -5.14 -12.34
C PHE A 46 5.50 -6.12 -11.15
N GLU A 47 5.98 -7.34 -11.37
CA GLU A 47 6.26 -8.29 -10.29
C GLU A 47 7.32 -7.74 -9.32
N ALA A 48 8.43 -7.21 -9.85
CA ALA A 48 9.46 -6.57 -9.02
C ALA A 48 8.95 -5.35 -8.26
N MET A 49 8.09 -4.53 -8.87
CA MET A 49 7.45 -3.40 -8.17
C MET A 49 6.52 -3.87 -7.06
N ALA A 50 5.76 -4.96 -7.26
CA ALA A 50 4.92 -5.52 -6.21
C ALA A 50 5.75 -6.06 -5.02
N GLU A 51 6.91 -6.66 -5.28
CA GLU A 51 7.86 -7.07 -4.23
C GLU A 51 8.44 -5.86 -3.47
N GLU A 52 8.71 -4.75 -4.16
CA GLU A 52 9.15 -3.50 -3.53
C GLU A 52 8.08 -2.93 -2.59
N GLU A 53 6.81 -2.90 -3.02
CA GLU A 53 5.70 -2.45 -2.17
C GLU A 53 5.46 -3.37 -0.96
N ASP A 54 5.67 -4.68 -1.09
CA ASP A 54 5.62 -5.60 0.06
C ASP A 54 6.71 -5.22 1.09
N GLY A 55 7.92 -4.86 0.63
CA GLY A 55 9.00 -4.38 1.48
C GLY A 55 8.72 -3.04 2.16
N HIS A 56 8.11 -2.10 1.44
CA HIS A 56 7.62 -0.83 2.00
C HIS A 56 6.57 -1.07 3.08
N ARG A 57 5.57 -1.92 2.78
CA ARG A 57 4.49 -2.28 3.69
C ARG A 57 5.01 -2.89 4.98
N ASP A 58 5.91 -3.86 4.90
CA ASP A 58 6.48 -4.52 6.07
C ASP A 58 7.27 -3.53 6.93
N SER A 59 8.04 -2.65 6.30
CA SER A 59 8.78 -1.58 7.00
C SER A 59 7.85 -0.62 7.73
N LEU A 60 6.75 -0.19 7.11
CA LEU A 60 5.75 0.69 7.71
C LEU A 60 4.99 0.00 8.86
N ILE A 61 4.67 -1.29 8.73
CA ILE A 61 4.06 -2.09 9.80
C ILE A 61 4.98 -2.15 11.02
N GLU A 62 6.28 -2.38 10.82
CA GLU A 62 7.25 -2.39 11.93
C GLU A 62 7.37 -1.04 12.63
N VAL A 63 7.33 0.06 11.87
CA VAL A 63 7.28 1.42 12.45
C VAL A 63 5.98 1.62 13.23
N TYR A 64 4.86 1.16 12.69
CA TYR A 64 3.55 1.27 13.33
C TYR A 64 3.52 0.51 14.65
N ARG A 65 3.95 -0.76 14.65
CA ARG A 65 4.03 -1.61 15.85
C ARG A 65 4.83 -0.96 16.97
N LYS A 66 6.00 -0.40 16.63
CA LYS A 66 6.88 0.28 17.58
C LYS A 66 6.26 1.53 18.20
N ARG A 67 5.40 2.25 17.48
CA ARG A 67 4.82 3.54 17.93
C ARG A 67 3.43 3.41 18.55
N PHE A 68 2.60 2.53 18.00
CA PHE A 68 1.15 2.49 18.26
C PHE A 68 0.62 1.11 18.65
N GLY A 69 1.47 0.07 18.65
CA GLY A 69 1.10 -1.31 18.97
C GLY A 69 0.56 -2.09 17.76
N GLU A 70 -0.10 -3.24 18.00
CA GLU A 70 -0.41 -4.21 16.95
C GLU A 70 -1.66 -3.90 16.11
N ARG A 71 -2.56 -3.04 16.60
CA ARG A 71 -3.88 -2.83 15.97
C ARG A 71 -3.87 -1.66 15.00
N ILE A 72 -3.56 -1.95 13.74
CA ILE A 72 -3.63 -0.98 12.63
C ILE A 72 -5.11 -0.72 12.25
N PRO A 73 -5.61 0.53 12.32
CA PRO A 73 -6.97 0.84 11.90
C PRO A 73 -7.11 0.72 10.38
N LEU A 74 -8.25 0.22 9.93
CA LEU A 74 -8.57 0.19 8.52
C LEU A 74 -8.95 1.59 8.03
N ILE A 75 -8.06 2.20 7.27
CA ILE A 75 -8.29 3.43 6.50
C ILE A 75 -7.81 3.14 5.08
N ARG A 76 -8.45 3.75 4.08
CA ARG A 76 -8.10 3.54 2.67
C ARG A 76 -8.09 4.86 1.91
N ARG A 77 -7.31 4.92 0.82
CA ARG A 77 -7.10 6.13 0.01
C ARG A 77 -8.43 6.71 -0.51
N GLU A 78 -9.38 5.89 -0.92
CA GLU A 78 -10.68 6.32 -1.43
C GLU A 78 -11.58 7.00 -0.38
N HIS A 79 -11.27 6.82 0.91
CA HIS A 79 -11.97 7.48 2.02
C HIS A 79 -11.33 8.81 2.45
N VAL A 80 -10.17 9.16 1.86
CA VAL A 80 -9.40 10.36 2.16
C VAL A 80 -9.37 11.28 0.93
N ARG A 81 -9.31 12.59 1.14
CA ARG A 81 -9.21 13.61 0.08
C ARG A 81 -8.14 14.65 0.44
N GLY A 82 -7.61 15.30 -0.58
CA GLY A 82 -6.45 16.19 -0.41
C GLY A 82 -5.20 15.37 -0.15
#